data_AF-A0A7C2HVL6-F1
#
_entry.id   AF-A0A7C2HVL6-F1
#
_cell.length_a   1.000
_cell.length_b   1.000
_cell.length_c   1.000
_cell.angle_alpha   90.00
_cell.angle_beta   90.00
_cell.angle_gamma   90.00
#
_symmetry.space_group_name_H-M   'P 1'
#
loop_
_entity.id
_entity.type
_entity.pdbx_description
1 polymer ?
#
loop_
_entity_poly.entity_id
_entity_poly.type
_entity_poly.pdbx_seq_one_letter_code
_entity_poly.pdbx_strand_id
1 'polypeptide(L)'
;MPAAPPAGVDEGFDLVEEGARLILRHMMRQVEPALDDMRRDLGTALAEWEPALRQLAALAGDIANYEAPEMLPNGDIIIRRKRPFYGPAAPGPNGEIDL
;
A
#
# COMPACT_ATOMS: atom_id res chain seq x y z
N MET A 1 1.96 62.96 -25.62
CA MET A 1 1.38 61.67 -25.20
C MET A 1 2.07 61.28 -23.89
N PRO A 2 1.37 61.10 -22.76
CA PRO A 2 2.04 60.65 -21.55
C PRO A 2 2.47 59.18 -21.71
N ALA A 3 3.73 58.90 -21.34
CA ALA A 3 4.33 57.58 -21.38
C ALA A 3 3.73 56.69 -20.29
N ALA A 4 3.49 55.42 -20.62
CA ALA A 4 3.05 54.41 -19.66
C ALA A 4 4.10 54.26 -18.53
N PRO A 5 3.69 54.11 -17.26
CA PRO A 5 4.63 53.92 -16.17
C PRO A 5 5.44 52.63 -16.39
N PRO A 6 6.71 52.59 -15.98
CA PRO A 6 7.50 51.37 -16.07
C PRO A 6 6.85 50.33 -15.17
N ALA A 7 6.30 49.27 -15.77
CA ALA A 7 5.81 48.13 -15.01
C ALA A 7 6.96 47.62 -14.12
N GLY A 8 6.69 47.54 -12.82
CA GLY A 8 7.69 47.08 -11.86
C GLY A 8 8.10 45.65 -12.18
N VAL A 9 9.38 45.32 -11.98
CA VAL A 9 9.88 43.95 -12.17
C VAL A 9 9.08 42.95 -11.32
N ASP A 10 8.62 43.36 -10.13
CA ASP A 10 7.77 42.58 -9.24
C ASP A 10 6.37 42.28 -9.82
N GLU A 11 5.70 43.28 -10.45
CA GLU A 11 4.43 43.07 -11.16
C GLU A 11 4.58 42.10 -12.34
N GLY A 12 5.74 42.10 -13.00
CA GLY A 12 6.06 41.14 -14.05
C GLY A 12 6.20 39.72 -13.53
N PHE A 13 6.77 39.52 -12.33
CA PHE A 13 6.89 38.21 -11.68
C PHE A 13 5.53 37.68 -11.23
N ASP A 14 4.68 38.51 -10.63
CA ASP A 14 3.32 38.12 -10.21
C ASP A 14 2.48 37.66 -11.41
N LEU A 15 2.57 38.36 -12.54
CA LEU A 15 1.85 38.01 -13.76
C LEU A 15 2.32 36.67 -14.37
N VAL A 16 3.62 36.40 -14.33
CA VAL A 16 4.20 35.12 -14.79
C VAL A 16 3.77 33.97 -13.88
N GLU A 17 3.71 34.19 -12.57
CA GLU A 17 3.21 33.19 -11.62
C GLU A 17 1.73 32.87 -11.88
N GLU A 18 0.90 33.90 -12.07
CA GLU A 18 -0.52 33.76 -12.40
C GLU A 18 -0.70 32.96 -13.71
N GLY A 19 0.09 33.27 -14.74
CA GLY A 19 0.12 32.57 -16.01
C GLY A 19 0.54 31.10 -15.88
N ALA A 20 1.60 30.82 -15.12
CA ALA A 20 2.06 29.45 -14.86
C ALA A 20 1.00 28.63 -14.12
N ARG A 21 0.32 29.24 -13.12
CA ARG A 21 -0.78 28.61 -12.37
C ARG A 21 -1.98 28.27 -13.28
N LEU A 22 -2.31 29.15 -14.22
CA LEU A 22 -3.36 28.90 -15.22
C LEU A 22 -3.03 27.73 -16.14
N ILE A 23 -1.79 27.66 -16.62
CA ILE A 23 -1.30 26.58 -17.49
C ILE A 23 -1.31 25.24 -16.73
N LEU A 24 -0.74 25.19 -15.53
CA LEU A 24 -0.71 23.98 -14.71
C LEU A 24 -2.11 23.44 -14.41
N ARG A 25 -3.07 24.31 -14.10
CA ARG A 25 -4.47 23.93 -13.88
C ARG A 25 -5.16 23.43 -15.15
N HIS A 26 -4.79 23.94 -16.32
CA HIS A 26 -5.29 23.42 -17.58
C HIS A 26 -4.71 22.05 -17.89
N MET A 27 -3.40 21.87 -17.67
CA MET A 27 -2.73 20.58 -17.83
C MET A 27 -3.35 19.53 -16.89
N MET A 28 -3.50 19.82 -15.60
CA MET A 28 -4.11 18.88 -14.64
C MET A 28 -5.50 18.41 -15.07
N ARG A 29 -6.35 19.31 -15.58
CA ARG A 29 -7.67 18.93 -16.14
C ARG A 29 -7.60 18.01 -17.36
N GLN A 30 -6.53 18.05 -18.13
CA GLN A 30 -6.34 17.13 -19.25
C GLN A 30 -5.87 15.74 -18.80
N VAL A 31 -5.15 15.65 -17.67
CA VAL A 31 -4.65 14.37 -17.13
C VAL A 31 -5.69 13.68 -16.25
N GLU A 32 -6.59 14.44 -15.63
CA GLU A 32 -7.68 13.95 -14.77
C GLU A 32 -8.48 12.77 -15.36
N PRO A 33 -8.93 12.78 -16.63
CA PRO A 33 -9.65 11.64 -17.22
C PRO A 33 -8.80 10.36 -17.28
N ALA A 34 -7.52 10.49 -17.67
CA ALA A 34 -6.62 9.35 -17.75
C ALA A 34 -6.29 8.77 -16.36
N LEU A 35 -6.24 9.61 -15.33
CA LEU A 35 -6.07 9.16 -13.94
C LEU A 35 -7.32 8.44 -13.44
N ASP A 36 -8.51 8.90 -13.81
CA ASP A 36 -9.76 8.27 -13.40
C ASP A 36 -9.94 6.90 -14.06
N ASP A 37 -9.61 6.79 -15.35
CA ASP A 37 -9.57 5.50 -16.07
C ASP A 37 -8.56 4.55 -15.42
N MET A 38 -7.34 5.01 -15.14
CA MET A 38 -6.31 4.21 -14.48
C MET A 38 -6.75 3.76 -13.07
N ARG A 39 -7.44 4.63 -12.33
CA ARG A 39 -7.98 4.30 -11.01
C ARG A 39 -9.07 3.23 -11.10
N ARG A 40 -9.93 3.30 -12.12
CA ARG A 40 -10.97 2.29 -12.37
C ARG A 40 -10.35 0.94 -12.74
N ASP A 41 -9.38 0.92 -13.63
CA ASP A 41 -8.69 -0.29 -14.06
C ASP A 41 -7.94 -0.94 -12.90
N LEU A 42 -7.18 -0.15 -12.14
CA LEU A 42 -6.50 -0.62 -10.94
C LEU A 42 -7.49 -1.11 -9.88
N GLY A 43 -8.61 -0.43 -9.69
CA GLY A 43 -9.67 -0.85 -8.79
C GLY A 43 -10.26 -2.21 -9.18
N THR A 44 -10.46 -2.43 -10.48
CA THR A 44 -10.98 -3.69 -11.03
C THR A 44 -9.97 -4.82 -10.85
N ALA A 45 -8.72 -4.58 -11.21
CA ALA A 45 -7.63 -5.54 -10.99
C ALA A 45 -7.48 -5.87 -9.50
N LEU A 46 -7.50 -4.88 -8.60
CA LEU A 46 -7.44 -5.15 -7.17
C LEU A 46 -8.65 -5.93 -6.66
N ALA A 47 -9.85 -5.70 -7.21
CA ALA A 47 -11.05 -6.46 -6.84
C ALA A 47 -10.96 -7.93 -7.28
N GLU A 48 -10.42 -8.21 -8.47
CA GLU A 48 -10.19 -9.58 -8.94
C GLU A 48 -9.15 -10.31 -8.07
N TRP A 49 -8.14 -9.59 -7.59
CA TRP A 49 -7.06 -10.15 -6.78
C TRP A 49 -7.38 -10.13 -5.27
N GLU A 50 -8.43 -9.44 -4.85
CA GLU A 50 -8.91 -9.34 -3.47
C GLU A 50 -9.03 -10.69 -2.75
N PRO A 51 -9.66 -11.74 -3.32
CA PRO A 51 -9.74 -13.03 -2.65
C PRO A 51 -8.38 -13.70 -2.46
N ALA A 52 -7.44 -13.53 -3.39
CA ALA A 52 -6.07 -14.04 -3.25
C ALA A 52 -5.30 -13.23 -2.19
N LEU A 53 -5.45 -11.90 -2.18
CA LEU A 53 -4.85 -11.02 -1.18
C LEU A 53 -5.39 -11.33 0.23
N ARG A 54 -6.68 -11.62 0.38
CA ARG A 54 -7.27 -12.08 1.66
C ARG A 54 -6.67 -13.40 2.14
N GLN A 55 -6.48 -14.36 1.24
CA GLN A 55 -5.84 -15.64 1.57
C GLN A 55 -4.37 -15.46 1.98
N LEU A 56 -3.62 -14.61 1.26
CA LEU A 56 -2.26 -14.26 1.62
C LEU A 56 -2.20 -13.54 2.98
N ALA A 57 -3.12 -12.62 3.25
CA ALA A 57 -3.21 -11.93 4.53
C ALA A 57 -3.54 -12.90 5.68
N ALA A 58 -4.40 -13.90 5.45
CA ALA A 58 -4.68 -14.96 6.41
C ALA A 58 -3.43 -15.79 6.71
N LEU A 59 -2.72 -16.25 5.66
CA LEU A 59 -1.47 -17.00 5.81
C LEU A 59 -0.37 -16.18 6.51
N ALA A 60 -0.24 -14.89 6.16
CA ALA A 60 0.70 -13.99 6.80
C ALA A 60 0.33 -13.74 8.27
N GLY A 61 -0.97 -13.64 8.59
CA GLY A 61 -1.48 -13.58 9.96
C GLY A 61 -1.14 -14.83 10.76
N ASP A 62 -1.21 -16.01 10.15
CA ASP A 62 -0.77 -17.25 10.78
C ASP A 62 0.73 -17.22 11.08
N ILE A 63 1.58 -16.82 10.12
CA ILE A 63 3.03 -16.67 10.32
C ILE A 63 3.32 -15.64 11.42
N ALA A 64 2.55 -14.56 11.52
CA ALA A 64 2.72 -13.53 12.54
C ALA A 64 2.54 -14.08 13.98
N ASN A 65 1.80 -15.19 14.14
CA ASN A 65 1.66 -15.88 15.42
C ASN A 65 2.91 -16.67 15.83
N TYR A 66 3.92 -16.75 14.97
CA TYR A 66 5.17 -17.45 15.24
C TYR A 66 6.35 -16.48 15.35
N GLU A 67 7.39 -16.91 16.08
CA GLU A 67 8.68 -16.25 16.20
C GLU A 67 9.54 -16.49 14.95
N ALA A 68 10.63 -15.74 14.86
CA ALA A 68 11.62 -15.96 13.82
C ALA A 68 12.22 -17.38 13.93
N PRO A 69 12.63 -18.00 12.81
CA PRO A 69 13.22 -19.34 12.83
C PRO A 69 14.53 -19.38 13.62
N GLU A 70 14.69 -20.36 14.51
CA GLU A 70 15.92 -20.64 15.26
C GLU A 70 16.56 -21.92 14.70
N MET A 71 17.83 -21.84 14.31
CA MET A 71 18.57 -22.98 13.76
C MET A 71 19.29 -23.73 14.88
N LEU A 72 19.01 -25.02 15.01
CA LEU A 72 19.57 -25.89 16.03
C LEU A 72 20.96 -26.42 15.63
N PRO A 73 21.77 -26.89 16.60
CA PRO A 73 23.12 -27.42 16.32
C PRO A 73 23.15 -28.64 15.39
N ASN A 74 22.05 -29.37 15.28
CA ASN A 74 21.89 -30.51 14.38
C ASN A 74 21.49 -30.10 12.95
N GLY A 75 21.22 -28.81 12.69
CA GLY A 75 20.77 -28.30 11.40
C GLY A 75 19.25 -28.21 11.24
N ASP A 76 18.47 -28.63 12.24
CA ASP A 76 17.01 -28.48 12.22
C ASP A 76 16.60 -27.04 12.52
N ILE A 77 15.40 -26.65 12.07
CA ILE A 77 14.83 -25.34 12.32
C ILE A 77 13.61 -25.48 13.23
N ILE A 78 13.61 -24.76 14.35
CA ILE A 78 12.43 -24.64 15.22
C ILE A 78 11.77 -23.28 15.02
N ILE A 79 10.44 -23.29 14.86
CA ILE A 79 9.62 -22.08 14.77
C ILE A 79 8.65 -22.08 15.95
N ARG A 80 8.90 -21.23 16.94
CA ARG A 80 8.11 -21.16 18.18
C ARG A 80 6.86 -20.30 17.97
N ARG A 81 5.76 -20.62 18.65
CA ARG A 81 4.54 -19.79 18.59
C ARG A 81 4.61 -18.69 19.67
N LYS A 82 4.34 -17.43 19.29
CA LYS A 82 4.35 -16.26 20.18
C LYS A 82 3.20 -16.29 21.19
N ARG A 83 2.03 -16.81 20.81
CA ARG A 83 0.84 -16.89 21.68
C ARG A 83 0.48 -18.36 21.94
N PRO A 84 0.17 -18.72 23.20
CA PRO A 84 -0.29 -20.06 23.53
C PRO A 84 -1.57 -20.39 22.74
N PHE A 85 -1.60 -21.59 22.18
CA PHE A 85 -2.75 -22.11 21.43
C PHE A 85 -3.67 -22.85 22.40
N TYR A 86 -4.92 -22.39 22.52
CA TYR A 86 -5.96 -23.02 23.34
C TYR A 86 -6.97 -23.81 22.48
N GLY A 87 -6.50 -24.42 21.39
CA GLY A 87 -7.34 -25.32 20.58
C GLY A 87 -7.48 -26.71 21.20
N PRO A 88 -8.28 -27.61 20.58
CA PRO A 88 -8.40 -28.98 21.06
C PRO A 88 -7.01 -29.60 21.21
N ALA A 89 -6.86 -30.43 22.24
CA ALA A 89 -5.58 -31.04 22.61
C ALA A 89 -4.92 -31.63 21.36
N ALA A 90 -3.64 -31.33 21.16
CA ALA A 90 -2.86 -31.96 20.10
C ALA A 90 -2.99 -33.49 20.25
N PRO A 91 -3.06 -34.25 19.13
CA PRO A 91 -3.07 -35.70 19.21
C PRO A 91 -1.91 -36.16 20.08
N GLY A 92 -2.17 -37.14 20.96
CA GLY A 92 -1.13 -37.72 21.78
C GLY A 92 0.03 -38.27 20.92
N PRO A 93 1.16 -38.67 21.52
CA PRO A 93 2.32 -39.19 20.79
C PRO A 93 2.02 -40.36 19.83
N ASN A 94 0.84 -40.99 19.94
CA ASN A 94 0.35 -42.07 19.08
C ASN A 94 -0.78 -41.65 18.10
N GLY A 95 -1.12 -40.36 18.01
CA GLY A 95 -2.23 -39.88 17.17
C GLY A 95 -3.63 -40.04 17.79
N GLU A 96 -3.73 -40.43 19.05
CA GLU A 96 -5.02 -40.54 19.75
C GLU A 96 -5.53 -39.16 20.17
N ILE A 97 -6.78 -38.88 19.79
CA ILE A 97 -7.56 -37.75 20.27
C ILE A 97 -8.63 -38.40 21.17
N ASP A 98 -8.54 -38.17 22.48
CA ASP A 98 -9.54 -38.67 23.43
C ASP A 98 -10.85 -37.90 23.17
N LEU A 99 -11.88 -38.62 22.69
CA LEU A 99 -13.15 -38.08 22.21
C LEU A 99 -14.25 -38.22 23.27
#